data_AF-A0A329MJ46-F1
#
_entry.id   AF-A0A329MJ46-F1
#
_cell.length_a   1.000
_cell.length_b   1.000
_cell.length_c   1.000
_cell.angle_alpha   90.00
_cell.angle_beta   90.00
_cell.angle_gamma   90.00
#
_symmetry.space_group_name_H-M   'P 1'
#
loop_
_entity.id
_entity.type
_entity.pdbx_description
1 polymer ?
#
loop_
_entity_poly.entity_id
_entity_poly.type
_entity_poly.pdbx_seq_one_letter_code
_entity_poly.pdbx_strand_id
1 'polypeptide(L)' 'MHANGSYFMHLFIGDTIQPLQQPYFYLDTANIELAYYSLLNKGVHVSELIHYSDHSGFVFTDLDGNKVGMSHFN' A
#
# COMPACT_ATOMS: atom_id res chain seq x y z
N MET A 1 12.07 -0.74 -7.14
CA MET A 1 13.15 -0.55 -8.12
C MET A 1 12.71 0.58 -9.06
N HIS A 2 13.60 1.53 -9.41
CA HIS A 2 13.27 2.59 -10.35
C HIS A 2 14.04 2.40 -11.65
N ALA A 3 13.39 2.60 -12.79
CA ALA A 3 14.07 2.73 -14.07
C ALA A 3 13.55 3.99 -14.75
N ASN A 4 14.46 4.88 -15.17
CA ASN A 4 14.13 6.15 -15.82
C ASN A 4 13.09 7.00 -15.06
N GLY A 5 13.20 7.09 -13.73
CA GLY A 5 12.27 7.85 -12.88
C GLY A 5 10.89 7.22 -12.70
N SER A 6 10.65 6.04 -13.27
CA SER A 6 9.42 5.28 -13.09
C SER A 6 9.61 4.18 -12.05
N TYR A 7 8.64 4.02 -11.16
CA TYR A 7 8.60 2.93 -10.18
C TYR A 7 7.90 1.71 -10.78
N PHE A 8 8.55 0.56 -10.72
CA PHE A 8 7.99 -0.70 -11.21
C PHE A 8 7.70 -1.64 -10.03
N MET A 9 6.48 -2.16 -9.99
CA MET A 9 6.09 -3.27 -9.14
C MET A 9 6.18 -4.56 -9.95
N HIS A 10 7.03 -5.48 -9.54
CA HIS A 10 7.11 -6.81 -10.12
C HIS A 10 6.27 -7.75 -9.27
N LEU A 11 5.24 -8.34 -9.87
CA LEU A 11 4.46 -9.40 -9.27
C LEU A 11 5.01 -10.73 -9.76
N PHE A 12 5.52 -11.55 -8.84
CA PHE A 12 6.03 -12.88 -9.15
C PHE A 12 4.99 -13.91 -8.75
N ILE A 13 4.72 -14.86 -9.66
CA ILE A 13 3.83 -15.99 -9.41
C ILE A 13 4.69 -17.16 -8.91
N GLY A 14 4.25 -17.83 -7.86
CA GLY A 14 4.89 -19.05 -7.37
C GLY A 14 3.89 -19.93 -6.61
N ASP A 15 4.10 -21.24 -6.68
CA ASP A 15 3.12 -22.24 -6.23
C ASP A 15 3.03 -22.37 -4.70
N THR A 16 3.97 -21.78 -3.95
CA THR A 16 4.09 -21.92 -2.48
C THR A 16 4.37 -20.60 -1.75
N ILE A 17 3.99 -19.47 -2.34
CA ILE A 17 4.27 -18.16 -1.74
C ILE A 17 3.31 -17.92 -0.56
N GLN A 18 3.87 -17.68 0.63
CA GLN A 18 3.10 -17.21 1.77
C GLN A 18 2.86 -15.69 1.66
N PRO A 19 1.63 -15.20 1.88
CA PRO A 19 1.35 -13.78 1.76
C PRO A 19 2.13 -12.96 2.79
N LEU A 20 2.65 -11.80 2.37
CA LEU A 20 3.41 -10.92 3.24
C LEU A 20 2.51 -10.32 4.33
N GLN A 21 2.80 -10.62 5.59
CA GLN A 21 1.99 -10.18 6.74
C GLN A 21 2.37 -8.80 7.29
N GLN A 22 3.37 -8.16 6.68
CA GLN A 22 3.84 -6.80 6.96
C GLN A 22 4.11 -6.08 5.63
N PRO A 23 3.86 -4.76 5.55
CA PRO A 23 4.14 -3.99 4.35
C PRO A 23 5.66 -3.83 4.16
N TYR A 24 6.22 -4.55 3.19
CA TYR A 24 7.63 -4.40 2.81
C TYR A 24 7.87 -3.23 1.83
N PHE A 25 6.82 -2.72 1.21
CA PHE A 25 6.87 -1.55 0.34
C PHE A 25 5.66 -0.66 0.56
N TYR A 26 5.86 0.63 0.27
CA TYR A 26 4.87 1.67 0.39
C TYR A 26 4.62 2.31 -0.97
N LEU A 27 3.36 2.52 -1.30
CA LEU A 27 2.93 3.33 -2.43
C LEU A 27 2.77 4.77 -1.96
N ASP A 28 3.31 5.72 -2.72
CA ASP A 28 3.06 7.14 -2.51
C ASP A 28 1.76 7.56 -3.20
N THR A 29 1.07 8.53 -2.59
CA THR A 29 -0.14 9.14 -3.16
C THR A 29 -0.15 10.63 -2.87
N ALA A 30 -0.62 11.44 -3.82
CA ALA A 30 -0.75 12.88 -3.64
C ALA A 30 -1.88 13.27 -2.67
N ASN A 31 -2.80 12.35 -2.36
CA ASN A 31 -3.89 12.58 -1.41
C ASN A 31 -4.20 11.27 -0.67
N ILE A 32 -3.70 11.18 0.56
CA ILE A 32 -3.81 9.97 1.39
C ILE A 32 -5.25 9.68 1.82
N GLU A 33 -6.02 10.72 2.15
CA GLU A 33 -7.43 10.62 2.55
C GLU A 33 -8.29 10.07 1.42
N LEU A 34 -8.13 10.63 0.21
CA LEU A 34 -8.87 10.20 -0.96
C LEU A 34 -8.57 8.73 -1.29
N ALA A 35 -7.30 8.32 -1.18
CA ALA A 35 -6.91 6.94 -1.42
C ALA A 35 -7.50 5.99 -0.37
N TYR A 36 -7.43 6.37 0.91
CA TYR A 36 -8.00 5.63 2.03
C TYR A 36 -9.51 5.39 1.84
N TYR A 37 -10.29 6.46 1.66
CA TYR A 37 -11.74 6.34 1.49
C TYR A 37 -12.13 5.65 0.18
N SER A 38 -11.36 5.82 -0.90
CA SER A 38 -11.59 5.09 -2.16
C SER A 38 -11.48 3.57 -1.98
N LEU A 39 -10.48 3.11 -1.23
CA LEU A 39 -10.30 1.67 -0.94
C LEU A 39 -11.36 1.16 0.03
N LEU A 40 -11.59 1.88 1.14
CA LEU A 40 -12.60 1.52 2.13
C LEU A 40 -14.00 1.39 1.51
N ASN A 41 -14.40 2.36 0.68
CA ASN A 41 -15.72 2.35 0.01
C ASN A 41 -15.87 1.24 -1.04
N LYS A 42 -14.75 0.68 -1.53
CA LYS A 42 -14.75 -0.49 -2.41
C LYS A 42 -14.74 -1.82 -1.66
N GLY A 43 -14.82 -1.79 -0.32
CA GLY A 43 -14.79 -2.99 0.53
C GLY A 43 -13.41 -3.61 0.67
N VAL A 44 -12.34 -2.88 0.33
CA VAL A 44 -10.96 -3.33 0.57
C VAL A 44 -10.68 -3.27 2.07
N HIS A 45 -10.07 -4.31 2.62
CA HIS A 45 -9.66 -4.31 4.01
C HIS A 45 -8.47 -3.35 4.21
N VAL A 46 -8.69 -2.30 4.98
CA VAL A 46 -7.69 -1.27 5.33
C VAL A 46 -7.52 -1.20 6.85
N SER A 47 -6.30 -0.89 7.30
CA SER A 47 -6.03 -0.50 8.69
C SER A 47 -6.57 0.89 8.97
N GLU A 48 -6.48 1.33 10.23
CA GLU A 48 -6.65 2.75 10.56
C GLU A 48 -5.67 3.63 9.75
N LEU A 49 -6.14 4.81 9.34
CA LEU A 49 -5.31 5.86 8.79
C LEU A 49 -4.61 6.60 9.93
N ILE A 50 -3.28 6.55 9.95
CA ILE A 50 -2.47 7.16 10.99
C ILE A 50 -1.79 8.42 10.43
N HIS A 51 -1.85 9.52 11.20
CA HIS A 51 -1.14 10.76 10.92
C HIS A 51 0.04 10.92 11.88
N TYR A 52 1.25 10.94 11.32
CA TYR A 52 2.48 11.27 12.03
C TYR A 52 2.86 12.74 11.76
N SER A 53 3.91 13.23 12.41
CA SER A 53 4.37 14.61 12.23
C SER A 53 4.91 14.90 10.82
N ASP A 54 5.48 13.90 10.16
CA ASP A 54 6.19 14.00 8.88
C ASP A 54 5.50 13.29 7.72
N HIS A 55 4.54 12.40 8.00
CA HIS A 55 3.80 11.67 6.99
C HIS A 55 2.46 11.16 7.52
N SER A 56 1.60 10.71 6.60
CA SER A 56 0.38 9.97 6.93
C SER A 56 0.36 8.65 6.17
N GLY A 57 -0.25 7.61 6.72
CA GLY A 57 -0.29 6.32 6.04
C GLY A 57 -1.22 5.29 6.65
N PHE A 58 -1.51 4.26 5.85
CA PHE A 58 -2.30 3.09 6.23
C PHE A 58 -1.81 1.85 5.47
N VAL A 59 -2.30 0.69 5.88
CA VAL A 59 -2.01 -0.60 5.23
C VAL A 59 -3.30 -1.17 4.67
N PHE A 60 -3.24 -1.77 3.49
CA PHE A 60 -4.35 -2.52 2.90
C PHE A 60 -3.91 -3.93 2.49
N THR A 61 -4.88 -4.83 2.33
CA THR A 61 -4.64 -6.20 1.88
C THR A 61 -5.01 -6.33 0.40
N ASP A 62 -4.10 -6.86 -0.42
CA ASP A 62 -4.37 -7.18 -1.82
C ASP A 62 -5.20 -8.48 -1.98
N LEU A 63 -5.50 -8.85 -3.23
CA LEU A 63 -6.30 -10.05 -3.51
C LEU A 63 -5.60 -11.37 -3.15
N ASP A 64 -4.27 -11.36 -3.06
CA ASP A 64 -3.46 -12.53 -2.70
C ASP A 64 -3.16 -12.57 -1.20
N GLY A 65 -3.69 -11.63 -0.42
CA GLY A 65 -3.52 -11.56 1.03
C GLY A 65 -2.25 -10.84 1.49
N ASN A 66 -1.50 -10.20 0.58
CA ASN A 66 -0.32 -9.42 0.94
C ASN A 66 -0.73 -8.09 1.55
N LYS A 67 0.01 -7.66 2.58
CA LYS A 67 -0.10 -6.32 3.12
C LYS A 67 0.73 -5.34 2.31
N VAL A 68 0.11 -4.26 1.87
CA VAL A 68 0.72 -3.17 1.10
C VAL A 68 0.57 -1.88 1.90
N GLY A 69 1.68 -1.14 2.05
CA GLY A 69 1.65 0.17 2.68
C GLY A 69 1.25 1.25 1.68
N MET A 70 0.53 2.26 2.14
CA MET A 70 0.32 3.51 1.41
C MET A 70 0.64 4.68 2.32
N SER A 71 1.38 5.66 1.82
CA SER A 71 1.78 6.83 2.60
C SER A 71 1.85 8.09 1.75
N HIS A 72 1.83 9.24 2.41
CA HIS A 72 2.13 10.53 1.83
C HIS A 72 2.99 11.34 2.82
N PHE A 73 4.11 11.88 2.35
CA PHE A 73 4.97 12.76 3.14
C PHE A 73 4.51 14.21 2.99
N ASN A 74 4.52 14.96 4.11
CA ASN A 74 4.09 16.36 4.16
C ASN A 74 5.09 17.32 3.51
#